data_AF-A0A2J8R070-F1
#
_entry.id   AF-A0A2J8R070-F1
#
_cell.length_a   1.000
_cell.length_b   1.000
_cell.length_c   1.000
_cell.angle_alpha   90.00
_cell.angle_beta   90.00
_cell.angle_gamma   90.00
#
_symmetry.space_group_name_H-M   'P 1'
#
loop_
_entity.id
_entity.type
_entity.pdbx_description
1 polymer ?
#
loop_
_entity_poly.entity_id
_entity_poly.type
_entity_poly.pdbx_seq_one_letter_code
_entity_poly.pdbx_strand_id
1 'polypeptide(L)'
;MTLPCSVSPWQKKSKISASRKLQLKTLLLQIAKQELEREAEERRGEKGRALSTRCQPLELAGLGFAELQDLCRQLHARVDKVDEERYDIEAKVTKNITEIADLTQKIFDLRGKFKRPTLRRVRISADAMMQALLGARAKESLDLRAHLKQVKKEDTEKENREVGDWRKNIDALSGMEGRKKKFES
;
A
#
# COMPACT_ATOMS: atom_id res chain seq x y z
N MET A 1 6.57 -14.27 39.40
CA MET A 1 7.88 -13.74 38.93
C MET A 1 8.21 -14.44 37.62
N THR A 2 7.95 -13.81 36.47
CA THR A 2 8.30 -14.35 35.15
C THR A 2 9.74 -13.96 34.81
N LEU A 3 10.63 -14.94 34.76
CA LEU A 3 12.03 -14.79 34.35
C LEU A 3 12.09 -14.27 32.89
N PRO A 4 12.96 -13.28 32.58
CA PRO A 4 13.17 -12.87 31.21
C PRO A 4 13.93 -13.96 30.45
N CYS A 5 13.37 -14.36 29.30
CA CYS A 5 13.96 -15.33 28.40
C CYS A 5 15.33 -14.82 27.94
N SER A 6 16.41 -15.45 28.43
CA SER A 6 17.79 -15.11 28.11
C SER A 6 18.05 -15.35 26.63
N VAL A 7 18.23 -14.26 25.88
CA VAL A 7 18.68 -14.33 24.49
C VAL A 7 20.13 -14.83 24.49
N SER A 8 20.34 -16.03 23.95
CA SER A 8 21.66 -16.68 23.87
C SER A 8 22.71 -15.79 23.20
N PRO A 9 23.97 -15.70 23.70
CA PRO A 9 24.98 -14.70 23.27
C PRO A 9 25.49 -14.85 21.83
N TRP A 10 25.08 -15.91 21.12
CA TRP A 10 25.68 -16.36 19.85
C TRP A 10 24.78 -16.18 18.63
N GLN A 11 23.73 -15.36 18.72
CA GLN A 11 22.94 -14.97 17.55
C GLN A 11 23.65 -13.82 16.83
N LYS A 12 24.27 -14.11 15.67
CA LYS A 12 24.83 -13.08 14.78
C LYS A 12 23.75 -12.03 14.48
N LYS A 13 23.98 -10.77 14.89
CA LYS A 13 23.07 -9.66 14.57
C LYS A 13 22.85 -9.63 13.06
N SER A 14 21.59 -9.74 12.63
CA SER A 14 21.19 -9.64 11.23
C SER A 14 21.75 -8.35 10.62
N LYS A 15 22.48 -8.46 9.51
CA LYS A 15 23.14 -7.32 8.83
C LYS A 15 22.18 -6.18 8.48
N ILE A 16 20.89 -6.47 8.35
CA ILE A 16 19.81 -5.51 8.04
C ILE A 16 18.84 -5.45 9.21
N SER A 17 18.50 -4.23 9.66
CA SER A 17 17.52 -4.03 10.73
C SER A 17 16.12 -4.46 10.31
N ALA A 18 15.28 -4.88 11.26
CA ALA A 18 13.88 -5.21 10.98
C ALA A 18 13.11 -4.01 10.40
N SER A 19 13.42 -2.79 10.88
CA SER A 19 12.85 -1.54 10.37
C SER A 19 13.15 -1.36 8.88
N ARG A 20 14.38 -1.62 8.43
CA ARG A 20 14.73 -1.53 7.01
C ARG A 20 13.99 -2.57 6.16
N LYS A 21 13.84 -3.80 6.65
CA LYS A 21 13.06 -4.84 5.95
C LYS A 21 11.59 -4.45 5.81
N LEU A 22 11.00 -3.86 6.85
CA LEU A 22 9.63 -3.36 6.82
C LEU A 22 9.48 -2.22 5.82
N GLN A 23 10.37 -1.23 5.86
CA GLN A 23 10.37 -0.11 4.93
C GLN A 23 10.43 -0.60 3.47
N LEU A 24 11.31 -1.57 3.16
CA LEU A 24 11.40 -2.14 1.82
C LEU A 24 10.11 -2.88 1.40
N LYS A 25 9.48 -3.63 2.31
CA LYS A 25 8.18 -4.26 2.04
C LYS A 25 7.08 -3.23 1.77
N THR A 26 7.05 -2.15 2.54
CA THR A 26 6.09 -1.06 2.34
C THR A 26 6.28 -0.41 0.97
N LEU A 27 7.52 -0.09 0.60
CA LEU A 27 7.84 0.48 -0.72
C LEU A 27 7.46 -0.48 -1.85
N LEU A 28 7.74 -1.78 -1.69
CA LEU A 28 7.36 -2.81 -2.66
C LEU A 28 5.84 -2.89 -2.85
N LEU A 29 5.07 -2.87 -1.75
CA LEU A 29 3.60 -2.89 -1.81
C LEU A 29 3.03 -1.60 -2.40
N GLN A 30 3.65 -0.45 -2.14
CA GLN A 30 3.26 0.82 -2.74
C GLN A 30 3.41 0.78 -4.26
N ILE A 31 4.56 0.31 -4.77
CA ILE A 31 4.78 0.15 -6.21
C ILE A 31 3.83 -0.89 -6.80
N ALA A 32 3.66 -2.05 -6.14
CA ALA A 32 2.75 -3.09 -6.62
C ALA A 32 1.30 -2.59 -6.74
N LYS A 33 0.86 -1.72 -5.82
CA LYS A 33 -0.46 -1.08 -5.90
C LYS A 33 -0.54 -0.12 -7.09
N GLN A 34 0.47 0.70 -7.31
CA GLN A 34 0.51 1.62 -8.46
C GLN A 34 0.49 0.86 -9.79
N GLU A 35 1.24 -0.23 -9.90
CA GLU A 35 1.24 -1.09 -11.10
C GLU A 35 -0.12 -1.76 -11.33
N LEU A 36 -0.79 -2.21 -10.26
CA LEU A 36 -2.14 -2.76 -10.35
C LEU A 36 -3.17 -1.72 -10.85
N GLU A 37 -3.05 -0.48 -10.39
CA GLU A 37 -3.89 0.64 -10.84
C GLU A 37 -3.61 0.98 -12.31
N ARG A 38 -2.33 1.00 -12.71
CA ARG A 38 -1.91 1.20 -14.11
C ARG A 38 -2.48 0.11 -15.03
N GLU A 39 -2.32 -1.17 -14.67
CA GLU A 39 -2.86 -2.30 -15.43
C GLU A 39 -4.40 -2.21 -15.53
N ALA A 40 -5.08 -1.77 -14.46
CA ALA A 40 -6.53 -1.58 -14.50
C ALA A 40 -6.96 -0.48 -15.48
N GLU A 41 -6.22 0.62 -15.57
CA GLU A 41 -6.48 1.69 -16.54
C GLU A 41 -6.19 1.21 -17.98
N GLU A 42 -5.08 0.51 -18.19
CA GLU A 42 -4.75 -0.09 -19.50
C GLU A 42 -5.86 -1.04 -19.96
N ARG A 43 -6.38 -1.90 -19.07
CA ARG A 43 -7.52 -2.78 -19.36
C ARG A 43 -8.80 -2.01 -19.68
N ARG A 44 -9.07 -0.88 -19.01
CA ARG A 44 -10.23 -0.02 -19.33
C ARG A 44 -10.08 0.60 -20.72
N GLY A 45 -8.90 1.12 -21.04
CA GLY A 45 -8.59 1.66 -22.37
C GLY A 45 -8.72 0.59 -23.47
N GLU A 46 -8.18 -0.60 -23.24
CA GLU A 46 -8.27 -1.72 -24.17
C GLU A 46 -9.72 -2.18 -24.37
N LYS A 47 -10.52 -2.23 -23.29
CA LYS A 47 -11.97 -2.50 -23.40
C LYS A 47 -12.65 -1.48 -24.30
N GLY A 48 -12.34 -0.19 -24.15
CA GLY A 48 -12.87 0.87 -25.02
C GLY A 48 -12.49 0.66 -26.49
N ARG A 49 -11.22 0.37 -26.77
CA ARG A 49 -10.73 0.07 -28.13
C ARG A 49 -11.44 -1.15 -28.73
N ALA A 50 -11.46 -2.26 -28.00
CA ALA A 50 -12.06 -3.51 -28.46
C ALA A 50 -13.56 -3.35 -28.74
N LEU A 51 -14.30 -2.62 -27.88
CA LEU A 51 -15.73 -2.36 -28.10
C LEU A 51 -15.96 -1.43 -29.28
N SER A 52 -15.13 -0.41 -29.49
CA SER A 52 -15.24 0.48 -30.65
C SER A 52 -15.02 -0.27 -31.97
N THR A 53 -14.02 -1.16 -32.03
CA THR A 53 -13.78 -2.00 -33.22
C THR A 53 -14.88 -3.02 -33.43
N ARG A 54 -15.34 -3.69 -32.37
CA ARG A 54 -16.36 -4.75 -32.49
C ARG A 54 -17.73 -4.16 -32.74
N CYS A 55 -18.14 -3.13 -32.01
CA CYS A 55 -19.46 -2.52 -32.05
C CYS A 55 -19.34 -1.06 -32.47
N GLN A 56 -19.18 -0.84 -33.78
CA GLN A 56 -19.15 0.51 -34.34
C GLN A 56 -20.47 1.24 -34.07
N PRO A 57 -20.43 2.57 -33.86
CA PRO A 57 -21.64 3.39 -33.76
C PRO A 57 -22.54 3.22 -34.98
N LEU A 58 -23.86 3.24 -34.76
CA LEU A 58 -24.83 3.10 -35.85
C LEU A 58 -24.91 4.40 -36.64
N GLU A 59 -24.59 4.33 -37.93
CA GLU A 59 -24.85 5.40 -38.87
C GLU A 59 -26.27 5.23 -39.41
N LEU A 60 -27.21 5.98 -38.85
CA LEU A 60 -28.62 5.95 -39.24
C LEU A 60 -29.01 7.11 -40.17
N ALA A 61 -28.16 8.13 -40.26
CA ALA A 61 -28.43 9.32 -41.04
C ALA A 61 -28.34 9.02 -42.54
N GLY A 62 -29.36 9.45 -43.29
CA GLY A 62 -29.40 9.28 -44.74
C GLY A 62 -29.90 7.91 -45.24
N LEU A 63 -30.21 6.96 -44.34
CA LEU A 63 -30.81 5.69 -44.74
C LEU A 63 -32.32 5.84 -45.00
N GLY A 64 -32.77 5.26 -46.11
CA GLY A 64 -34.18 5.09 -46.44
C GLY A 64 -34.83 3.96 -45.64
N PHE A 65 -36.17 3.87 -45.72
CA PHE A 65 -36.96 2.88 -44.97
C PHE A 65 -36.51 1.42 -45.20
N ALA A 66 -36.26 1.04 -46.45
CA ALA A 66 -35.83 -0.33 -46.79
C ALA A 66 -34.45 -0.67 -46.21
N GLU A 67 -33.49 0.25 -46.32
CA GLU A 67 -32.14 0.08 -45.80
C GLU A 67 -32.15 -0.01 -44.26
N LEU A 68 -33.01 0.76 -43.59
CA LEU A 68 -33.22 0.65 -42.15
C LEU A 68 -33.81 -0.71 -41.75
N GLN A 69 -34.75 -1.25 -42.52
CA GLN A 69 -35.30 -2.59 -42.27
C GLN A 69 -34.22 -3.68 -42.44
N ASP A 70 -33.38 -3.56 -43.46
CA ASP A 70 -32.27 -4.48 -43.69
C ASP A 70 -31.24 -4.42 -42.56
N LEU A 71 -30.88 -3.22 -42.10
CA LEU A 71 -29.98 -3.01 -40.97
C LEU A 71 -30.55 -3.63 -39.68
N CYS A 72 -31.84 -3.42 -39.39
CA CYS A 72 -32.49 -4.04 -38.23
C CYS A 72 -32.43 -5.57 -38.28
N ARG A 73 -32.66 -6.18 -39.46
CA ARG A 73 -32.53 -7.63 -39.65
C ARG A 73 -31.09 -8.12 -39.44
N GLN A 74 -30.10 -7.37 -39.94
CA GLN A 74 -28.67 -7.70 -39.72
C GLN A 74 -28.27 -7.60 -38.25
N LEU A 75 -28.71 -6.55 -37.54
CA LEU A 75 -28.43 -6.39 -36.12
C LEU A 75 -29.05 -7.50 -35.27
N HIS A 76 -30.27 -7.92 -35.60
CA HIS A 76 -30.90 -9.06 -34.94
C HIS A 76 -30.11 -10.35 -35.17
N ALA A 77 -29.77 -10.70 -36.41
CA ALA A 77 -28.97 -11.91 -36.67
C ALA A 77 -27.60 -11.86 -35.96
N ARG A 78 -27.03 -10.66 -35.84
CA ARG A 78 -25.77 -10.44 -35.15
C ARG A 78 -25.88 -10.56 -33.63
N VAL A 79 -27.00 -10.15 -33.02
CA VAL A 79 -27.20 -10.32 -31.57
C VAL A 79 -27.23 -11.79 -31.20
N ASP A 80 -27.95 -12.60 -31.98
CA ASP A 80 -28.05 -14.05 -31.76
C ASP A 80 -26.66 -14.71 -31.76
N LYS A 81 -25.84 -14.38 -32.77
CA LYS A 81 -24.45 -14.87 -32.86
C LYS A 81 -23.59 -14.42 -31.68
N VAL A 82 -23.67 -13.15 -31.29
CA VAL A 82 -22.87 -12.61 -30.18
C VAL A 82 -23.28 -13.23 -28.86
N ASP A 83 -24.56 -13.55 -28.66
CA ASP A 83 -25.03 -14.24 -27.46
C ASP A 83 -24.56 -15.69 -27.39
N GLU A 84 -24.49 -16.39 -28.52
CA GLU A 84 -23.87 -17.72 -28.61
C GLU A 84 -22.38 -17.65 -28.22
N GLU A 85 -21.62 -16.72 -28.81
CA GLU A 85 -20.21 -16.50 -28.47
C GLU A 85 -20.03 -16.12 -26.98
N ARG A 86 -20.93 -15.29 -26.44
CA ARG A 86 -20.94 -14.90 -25.02
C ARG A 86 -21.15 -16.12 -24.13
N TYR A 87 -22.11 -16.99 -24.46
CA TYR A 87 -22.38 -18.21 -23.72
C TYR A 87 -21.16 -19.14 -23.68
N ASP A 88 -20.48 -19.34 -24.81
CA ASP A 88 -19.28 -20.17 -24.88
C ASP A 88 -18.13 -19.62 -24.03
N ILE A 89 -17.92 -18.30 -24.05
CA ILE A 89 -16.90 -17.65 -23.22
C ILE A 89 -17.26 -17.76 -21.73
N GLU A 90 -18.52 -17.56 -21.37
CA GLU A 90 -19.01 -17.73 -20.00
C GLU A 90 -18.82 -19.17 -19.51
N ALA A 91 -19.09 -20.17 -20.36
CA ALA A 91 -18.85 -21.57 -20.04
C ALA A 91 -17.35 -21.85 -19.80
N LYS A 92 -16.44 -21.27 -20.59
CA LYS A 92 -14.99 -21.37 -20.38
C LYS A 92 -14.56 -20.74 -19.06
N VAL A 93 -15.08 -19.56 -18.73
CA VAL A 93 -14.81 -18.89 -17.43
C VAL A 93 -15.32 -19.74 -16.27
N THR A 94 -16.52 -20.31 -16.40
CA THR A 94 -17.12 -21.19 -15.38
C THR A 94 -16.24 -22.42 -15.13
N LYS A 95 -15.74 -23.07 -16.19
CA LYS A 95 -14.79 -24.19 -16.07
C LYS A 95 -13.54 -23.78 -15.28
N ASN A 96 -12.93 -22.65 -15.63
CA ASN A 96 -11.77 -22.13 -14.91
C ASN A 96 -12.07 -21.85 -13.43
N ILE A 97 -13.24 -21.29 -13.11
CA ILE A 97 -13.66 -21.04 -11.72
C ILE A 97 -13.80 -22.36 -10.96
N THR A 98 -14.44 -23.37 -11.57
CA THR A 98 -14.61 -24.69 -10.94
C THR A 98 -13.26 -25.37 -10.70
N GLU A 99 -12.34 -25.30 -11.65
CA GLU A 99 -10.98 -25.83 -11.50
C GLU A 99 -10.21 -25.11 -10.39
N ILE A 100 -10.26 -23.78 -10.34
CA ILE A 100 -9.63 -22.99 -9.27
C ILE A 100 -10.22 -23.36 -7.90
N ALA A 101 -11.52 -23.57 -7.79
CA ALA A 101 -12.17 -23.98 -6.55
C ALA A 101 -11.70 -25.37 -6.09
N ASP A 102 -11.65 -26.33 -7.01
CA ASP A 102 -11.14 -27.68 -6.73
C ASP A 102 -9.66 -27.67 -6.33
N LEU A 103 -8.82 -26.94 -7.07
CA LEU A 103 -7.41 -26.76 -6.74
C LEU A 103 -7.21 -26.08 -5.37
N THR A 104 -8.03 -25.08 -5.05
CA THR A 104 -7.99 -24.39 -3.75
C THR A 104 -8.34 -25.35 -2.61
N GLN A 105 -9.34 -26.21 -2.81
CA GLN A 105 -9.71 -27.24 -1.85
C GLN A 105 -8.59 -28.28 -1.68
N LYS A 106 -8.01 -28.76 -2.78
CA LYS A 106 -6.84 -29.66 -2.76
C LYS A 106 -5.66 -29.04 -2.02
N ILE A 107 -5.36 -27.76 -2.26
CA ILE A 107 -4.33 -27.02 -1.53
C ILE A 107 -4.67 -26.98 -0.04
N PHE A 108 -5.93 -26.76 0.34
CA PHE A 108 -6.35 -26.75 1.73
C PHE A 108 -6.13 -28.10 2.41
N ASP A 109 -6.53 -29.19 1.75
CA ASP A 109 -6.40 -30.55 2.26
C ASP A 109 -4.93 -30.98 2.37
N LEU A 110 -4.10 -30.64 1.38
CA LEU A 110 -2.64 -30.87 1.38
C LEU A 110 -1.88 -30.00 2.38
N ARG A 111 -2.27 -28.73 2.53
CA ARG A 111 -1.72 -27.84 3.57
C ARG A 111 -2.01 -28.36 4.98
N GLY A 112 -2.99 -29.25 5.10
CA GLY A 112 -3.23 -30.06 6.27
C GLY A 112 -3.82 -29.27 7.43
N LYS A 113 -4.46 -30.03 8.31
CA LYS A 113 -5.07 -29.68 9.61
C LYS A 113 -4.13 -28.99 10.62
N PHE A 114 -2.95 -28.48 10.21
CA PHE A 114 -1.84 -28.03 11.08
C PHE A 114 -1.73 -26.52 11.31
N LYS A 115 -2.47 -25.70 10.54
CA LYS A 115 -2.70 -24.29 10.86
C LYS A 115 -4.17 -23.96 10.57
N ARG A 116 -5.11 -24.51 11.35
CA ARG A 116 -6.42 -23.87 11.49
C ARG A 116 -6.12 -22.44 11.96
N PRO A 117 -6.49 -21.36 11.23
CA PRO A 117 -6.45 -20.03 11.81
C PRO A 117 -7.20 -20.14 13.13
N THR A 118 -6.50 -19.91 14.25
CA THR A 118 -7.16 -19.96 15.56
C THR A 118 -8.36 -19.04 15.44
N LEU A 119 -9.59 -19.56 15.57
CA LEU A 119 -10.80 -18.76 15.57
C LEU A 119 -10.72 -17.84 16.79
N ARG A 120 -9.99 -16.73 16.65
CA ARG A 120 -9.94 -15.68 17.66
C ARG A 120 -11.26 -14.95 17.50
N ARG A 121 -11.96 -14.75 18.61
CA ARG A 121 -13.08 -13.82 18.65
C ARG A 121 -12.55 -12.44 18.27
N VAL A 122 -12.69 -12.08 17.00
CA VAL A 122 -12.36 -10.76 16.47
C VAL A 122 -13.42 -9.83 17.04
N ARG A 123 -13.08 -9.16 18.14
CA ARG A 123 -13.84 -8.01 18.60
C ARG A 123 -13.61 -6.89 17.60
N ILE A 124 -14.66 -6.10 17.33
CA ILE A 124 -14.60 -4.88 16.50
C ILE A 124 -13.30 -4.14 16.84
N SER A 125 -12.50 -3.81 15.83
CA SER A 125 -11.22 -3.12 16.04
C SER A 125 -11.47 -1.80 16.75
N ALA A 126 -10.53 -1.36 17.58
CA ALA A 126 -10.63 -0.06 18.25
C ALA A 126 -10.93 1.04 17.23
N ASP A 127 -10.32 0.98 16.04
CA ASP A 127 -10.56 1.94 14.96
C ASP A 127 -11.99 1.90 14.41
N ALA A 128 -12.56 0.72 14.19
CA ALA A 128 -13.94 0.58 13.72
C ALA A 128 -14.96 1.04 14.78
N MET A 129 -14.67 0.79 16.06
CA MET A 129 -15.49 1.26 17.18
C MET A 129 -15.39 2.77 17.34
N MET A 130 -14.19 3.35 17.24
CA MET A 130 -13.96 4.79 17.38
C MET A 130 -14.54 5.57 16.20
N GLN A 131 -14.46 5.04 14.98
CA GLN A 131 -15.06 5.65 13.80
C GLN A 131 -16.60 5.60 13.83
N ALA A 132 -17.18 4.51 14.36
CA ALA A 132 -18.63 4.39 14.53
C ALA A 132 -19.19 5.25 15.68
N LEU A 133 -18.46 5.40 16.78
CA LEU A 133 -18.92 6.16 17.96
C LEU A 133 -18.61 7.67 17.88
N LEU A 134 -17.51 8.07 17.24
CA LEU A 134 -17.01 9.46 17.28
C LEU A 134 -16.98 10.14 15.90
N GLY A 135 -17.29 9.42 14.82
CA GLY A 135 -17.33 9.95 13.46
C GLY A 135 -16.03 10.68 13.08
N ALA A 136 -16.15 11.77 12.31
CA ALA A 136 -15.01 12.55 11.81
C ALA A 136 -14.25 13.36 12.89
N ARG A 137 -14.85 13.66 14.06
CA ARG A 137 -14.24 14.53 15.08
C ARG A 137 -12.99 13.95 15.73
N ALA A 138 -12.95 12.63 15.92
CA ALA A 138 -11.77 11.98 16.49
C ALA A 138 -10.56 12.08 15.56
N LYS A 139 -10.80 12.06 14.24
CA LYS A 139 -9.76 12.17 13.21
C LYS A 139 -9.17 13.58 13.14
N GLU A 140 -10.02 14.62 13.16
CA GLU A 140 -9.55 16.03 13.14
C GLU A 140 -8.73 16.43 14.39
N SER A 141 -9.12 15.98 15.59
CA SER A 141 -8.38 16.33 16.82
C SER A 141 -7.00 15.66 16.93
N LEU A 142 -6.86 14.44 16.39
CA LEU A 142 -5.60 13.72 16.31
C LEU A 142 -4.65 14.38 15.31
N ASP A 143 -5.16 14.78 14.15
CA ASP A 143 -4.36 15.44 13.10
C ASP A 143 -3.88 16.83 13.57
N LEU A 144 -4.73 17.62 14.22
CA LEU A 144 -4.34 18.91 14.79
C LEU A 144 -3.29 18.76 15.91
N ARG A 145 -3.44 17.77 16.80
CA ARG A 145 -2.47 17.50 17.87
C ARG A 145 -1.14 16.97 17.33
N ALA A 146 -1.18 16.14 16.29
CA ALA A 146 0.02 15.65 15.61
C ALA A 146 0.77 16.80 14.93
N HIS A 147 0.05 17.71 14.26
CA HIS A 147 0.62 18.89 13.63
C HIS A 147 1.26 19.85 14.66
N LEU A 148 0.59 20.13 15.78
CA LEU A 148 1.16 20.97 16.85
C LEU A 148 2.35 20.33 17.57
N LYS A 149 2.39 18.99 17.67
CA LYS A 149 3.56 18.27 18.18
C LYS A 149 4.74 18.29 17.21
N GLN A 150 4.48 18.29 15.90
CA GLN A 150 5.51 18.43 14.87
C GLN A 150 6.20 19.80 15.01
N VAL A 151 5.41 20.88 15.08
CA VAL A 151 5.92 22.26 15.21
C VAL A 151 6.78 22.42 16.47
N LYS A 152 6.32 21.95 17.63
CA LYS A 152 7.11 22.02 18.87
C LYS A 152 8.39 21.18 18.85
N LYS A 153 8.38 20.05 18.13
CA LYS A 153 9.55 19.17 18.05
C LYS A 153 10.66 19.78 17.19
N GLU A 154 10.29 20.45 16.10
CA GLU A 154 11.24 21.20 15.26
C GLU A 154 11.85 22.38 16.04
N ASP A 155 11.05 23.11 16.83
CA ASP A 155 11.55 24.20 17.69
C ASP A 155 12.50 23.71 18.79
N THR A 156 12.17 22.60 19.47
CA THR A 156 13.04 22.00 20.51
C THR A 156 14.32 21.41 19.92
N GLU A 157 14.28 20.82 18.72
CA GLU A 157 15.49 20.33 18.03
C GLU A 157 16.38 21.51 17.55
N LYS A 158 15.80 22.66 17.23
CA LYS A 158 16.53 23.89 16.89
C LYS A 158 17.16 24.56 18.12
N GLU A 159 16.45 24.64 19.24
CA GLU A 159 16.96 25.19 20.51
C GLU A 159 18.08 24.31 21.12
N ASN A 160 17.96 22.98 21.00
CA ASN A 160 19.00 22.04 21.45
C ASN A 160 20.33 22.15 20.67
N ARG A 161 20.36 22.85 19.52
CA ARG A 161 21.59 23.14 18.77
C ARG A 161 22.44 24.22 19.45
N GLU A 162 21.80 25.13 20.20
CA GLU A 162 22.44 26.26 20.89
C GLU A 162 22.78 25.92 22.35
N VAL A 163 22.05 24.99 22.99
CA VAL A 163 22.26 24.61 24.40
C VAL A 163 23.29 23.47 24.61
N GLY A 164 24.18 23.26 23.64
CA GLY A 164 25.14 22.14 23.64
C GLY A 164 26.59 22.54 23.87
N ASP A 165 27.07 22.29 25.09
CA ASP A 165 28.48 22.20 25.54
C ASP A 165 29.22 23.52 25.85
N TRP A 166 29.13 23.98 27.11
CA TRP A 166 30.05 24.97 27.67
C TRP A 166 31.40 24.34 28.03
N ARG A 167 32.21 24.02 27.01
CA ARG A 167 33.65 23.84 27.22
C ARG A 167 34.27 25.17 27.61
N LYS A 168 34.45 25.39 28.91
CA LYS A 168 35.36 26.41 29.44
C LYS A 168 36.78 26.03 29.01
N ASN A 169 37.29 26.71 27.99
CA ASN A 169 38.69 26.61 27.61
C ASN A 169 39.50 27.12 28.82
N ILE A 170 40.24 26.23 29.47
CA ILE A 170 41.19 26.60 30.50
C ILE A 170 42.51 26.71 29.77
N ASP A 171 43.10 27.90 29.83
CA ASP A 171 44.39 28.23 29.22
C ASP A 171 45.48 27.37 29.88
N ALA A 172 45.62 26.13 29.42
CA ALA A 172 46.72 25.28 29.81
C ALA A 172 47.97 25.92 29.21
N LEU A 173 48.74 26.60 30.07
CA LEU A 173 50.04 27.21 29.78
C LEU A 173 51.12 26.16 29.44
N SER A 174 50.77 25.05 28.76
CA SER A 174 51.64 23.90 28.47
C SER A 174 52.68 24.18 27.37
N GLY A 175 53.05 25.44 27.16
CA GLY A 175 54.08 25.87 26.23
C GLY A 175 54.90 27.07 26.71
N MET A 176 54.76 27.50 27.98
CA MET A 176 55.59 28.57 28.56
C MET A 176 56.74 27.99 29.39
N GLU A 177 57.72 27.36 28.74
CA GLU A 177 58.96 26.85 29.36
C GLU A 177 60.06 27.93 29.49
N GLY A 178 59.70 29.22 29.42
CA GLY A 178 60.64 30.33 29.50
C GLY A 178 60.19 31.43 30.47
N ARG A 179 61.15 32.07 31.14
CA ARG A 179 60.93 33.23 32.02
C ARG A 179 60.26 34.35 31.22
N LYS A 180 59.10 34.82 31.70
CA LYS A 180 58.37 35.95 31.09
C LYS A 180 59.29 37.17 31.05
N LYS A 181 59.32 37.86 29.90
CA LYS A 181 60.22 38.98 29.61
C LYS A 181 59.87 40.29 30.33
N LYS A 182 59.09 40.24 31.41
CA LYS A 182 58.72 41.39 32.23
C LYS A 182 59.47 41.32 33.55
N PHE A 183 60.03 42.44 33.98
CA PHE A 183 60.50 42.59 35.36
C PHE A 183 59.26 42.77 36.24
N GLU A 184 59.09 41.88 37.22
CA GLU A 184 58.03 41.96 38.22
C GLU A 184 58.53 42.82 39.38
N SER A 185 57.70 43.77 39.81
CA SER A 185 57.93 44.62 41.00
C SER A 185 57.18 44.06 42.21
#